data_AF-A0A954Z5D5-F1
#
_entry.id   AF-A0A954Z5D5-F1
#
_cell.length_a   1.000
_cell.length_b   1.000
_cell.length_c   1.000
_cell.angle_alpha   90.00
_cell.angle_beta   90.00
_cell.angle_gamma   90.00
#
_symmetry.space_group_name_H-M   'P 1'
#
loop_
_entity.id
_entity.type
_entity.pdbx_description
1 polymer ?
#
loop_
_entity_poly.entity_id
_entity_poly.type
_entity_poly.pdbx_seq_one_letter_code
_entity_poly.pdbx_strand_id
1 'polypeptide(L)'
;MSSPTARGGRRRRVLNEEFLSASSIMIANHLDADESPVQIPRYGEQANIENHPQITDFVPRRRRALLLCGALGLGTAVGGQLVVHESTSLAAHLPGVSSESLASAFGAGPVTWVSAVYLLLAAGAARLLYTLRRHRVDDYRGRYRVWRWASYAALFASVDAVCGFHGVLGQILATTTGVRMTSIGAEWWLLPAL
;
A
#
# COMPACT_ATOMS: atom_id res chain seq x y z
N MET A 1 18.46 -37.96 4.86
CA MET A 1 17.49 -36.92 4.49
C MET A 1 18.03 -35.57 4.94
N SER A 2 18.67 -34.81 4.04
CA SER A 2 19.29 -33.52 4.34
C SER A 2 18.24 -32.39 4.32
N SER A 3 18.06 -31.76 5.47
CA SER A 3 17.04 -30.72 5.67
C SER A 3 17.30 -29.53 4.72
N PRO A 4 16.28 -28.99 4.02
CA PRO A 4 16.42 -27.92 3.02
C PRO A 4 17.04 -26.61 3.58
N THR A 5 17.11 -26.47 4.90
CA THR A 5 17.78 -25.39 5.62
C THR A 5 19.31 -25.44 5.54
N ALA A 6 19.92 -26.64 5.52
CA ALA A 6 21.37 -26.80 5.48
C ALA A 6 21.96 -26.41 4.11
N ARG A 7 21.25 -26.72 3.03
CA ARG A 7 21.64 -26.39 1.65
C ARG A 7 21.55 -24.89 1.38
N GLY A 8 20.51 -24.24 1.91
CA GLY A 8 20.38 -22.77 1.88
C GLY A 8 21.48 -22.08 2.71
N GLY A 9 21.82 -22.62 3.88
CA GLY A 9 22.90 -22.10 4.72
C GLY A 9 24.27 -22.18 4.04
N ARG A 10 24.56 -23.28 3.34
CA ARG A 10 25.82 -23.45 2.59
C ARG A 10 25.93 -22.45 1.43
N ARG A 11 24.85 -22.27 0.66
CA ARG A 11 24.82 -21.32 -0.47
C ARG A 11 24.92 -19.86 0.00
N ARG A 12 24.36 -19.54 1.18
CA ARG A 12 24.50 -18.22 1.82
C ARG A 12 25.93 -17.94 2.27
N ARG A 13 26.68 -18.96 2.71
CA ARG A 13 28.12 -18.82 3.02
C ARG A 13 28.94 -18.58 1.77
N VAL A 14 28.73 -19.36 0.71
CA VAL A 14 29.48 -19.20 -0.56
C VAL A 14 29.24 -17.83 -1.20
N LEU A 15 27.99 -17.34 -1.24
CA LEU A 15 27.72 -15.99 -1.76
C LEU A 15 28.31 -14.90 -0.86
N ASN A 16 28.24 -15.07 0.47
CA ASN A 16 28.93 -14.15 1.37
C ASN A 16 30.45 -14.21 1.17
N GLU A 17 31.03 -15.37 0.88
CA GLU A 17 32.46 -15.54 0.57
C GLU A 17 32.82 -14.88 -0.76
N GLU A 18 32.00 -14.97 -1.80
CA GLU A 18 32.22 -14.26 -3.08
C GLU A 18 32.10 -12.74 -2.92
N PHE A 19 31.11 -12.25 -2.16
CA PHE A 19 30.99 -10.84 -1.81
C PHE A 19 32.14 -10.37 -0.90
N LEU A 20 32.54 -11.18 0.08
CA LEU A 20 33.70 -10.91 0.92
C LEU A 20 34.99 -10.93 0.12
N SER A 21 35.11 -11.79 -0.89
CA SER A 21 36.28 -11.87 -1.78
C SER A 21 36.32 -10.69 -2.75
N ALA A 22 35.18 -10.27 -3.29
CA ALA A 22 35.05 -9.06 -4.11
C ALA A 22 35.30 -7.78 -3.29
N SER A 23 34.77 -7.72 -2.06
CA SER A 23 35.07 -6.66 -1.11
C SER A 23 36.52 -6.70 -0.63
N SER A 24 37.15 -7.86 -0.45
CA SER A 24 38.57 -7.93 -0.06
C SER A 24 39.51 -7.54 -1.20
N ILE A 25 39.12 -7.73 -2.47
CA ILE A 25 39.82 -7.15 -3.62
C ILE A 25 39.68 -5.62 -3.63
N MET A 26 38.52 -5.05 -3.25
CA MET A 26 38.38 -3.60 -3.03
C MET A 26 39.17 -3.11 -1.81
N ILE A 27 39.21 -3.88 -0.71
CA ILE A 27 39.94 -3.55 0.52
C ILE A 27 41.45 -3.57 0.27
N ALA A 28 41.99 -4.47 -0.58
CA ALA A 28 43.40 -4.46 -0.96
C ALA A 28 43.83 -3.12 -1.59
N ASN A 29 42.91 -2.40 -2.26
CA ASN A 29 43.15 -1.05 -2.76
C ASN A 29 42.94 0.05 -1.72
N HIS A 30 42.31 -0.24 -0.58
CA HIS A 30 41.94 0.72 0.47
C HIS A 30 42.71 0.54 1.80
N LEU A 31 43.60 -0.45 1.90
CA LEU A 31 44.38 -0.78 3.11
C LEU A 31 45.47 0.24 3.51
N ASP A 32 45.50 1.43 2.91
CA ASP A 32 46.22 2.58 3.47
C ASP A 32 45.35 3.45 4.41
N ALA A 33 44.07 3.14 4.60
CA ALA A 33 43.19 3.93 5.44
C ALA A 33 42.30 3.08 6.36
N ASP A 34 42.78 2.96 7.61
CA ASP A 34 42.02 2.86 8.86
C ASP A 34 41.19 1.59 9.13
N GLU A 35 41.59 0.85 10.18
CA GLU A 35 40.93 -0.34 10.71
C GLU A 35 39.57 -0.02 11.34
N SER A 36 38.53 0.07 10.52
CA SER A 36 37.14 -0.02 10.97
C SER A 36 36.59 -1.42 10.72
N PRO A 37 35.85 -2.04 11.67
CA PRO A 37 35.32 -3.39 11.51
C PRO A 37 34.41 -3.47 10.29
N VAL A 38 34.76 -4.34 9.33
CA VAL A 38 34.08 -4.53 8.05
C VAL A 38 32.63 -4.99 8.28
N GLN A 39 31.69 -4.05 8.24
CA GLN A 39 30.26 -4.37 8.22
C GLN A 39 29.89 -4.89 6.83
N ILE A 40 29.59 -6.17 6.71
CA ILE A 40 29.08 -6.77 5.47
C ILE A 40 27.78 -6.03 5.09
N PRO A 41 27.70 -5.36 3.92
CA PRO A 41 26.55 -4.57 3.55
C PRO A 41 25.29 -5.43 3.41
N ARG A 42 24.20 -5.02 4.06
CA ARG A 42 22.90 -5.71 4.02
C ARG A 42 22.17 -5.57 2.66
N TYR A 43 22.64 -4.66 1.83
CA TYR A 43 22.10 -4.32 0.51
C TYR A 43 23.25 -4.27 -0.50
N GLY A 44 23.02 -4.63 -1.76
CA GLY A 44 24.05 -4.56 -2.81
C GLY A 44 24.35 -3.12 -3.24
N GLU A 45 25.46 -2.88 -3.94
CA GLU A 45 25.88 -1.55 -4.41
C GLU A 45 24.82 -0.81 -5.24
N GLN A 46 23.99 -1.54 -5.98
CA GLN A 46 22.87 -0.96 -6.73
C GLN A 46 21.81 -0.29 -5.84
N ALA A 47 21.82 -0.55 -4.53
CA ALA A 47 20.94 0.05 -3.53
C ALA A 47 21.50 1.33 -2.91
N ASN A 48 22.68 1.78 -3.34
CA ASN A 48 23.29 3.00 -2.80
C ASN A 48 22.39 4.21 -3.09
N ILE A 49 22.32 5.14 -2.12
CA ILE A 49 21.45 6.33 -2.17
C ILE A 49 21.72 7.19 -3.42
N GLU A 50 22.96 7.18 -3.90
CA GLU A 50 23.42 7.91 -5.09
C GLU A 50 22.78 7.42 -6.39
N ASN A 51 22.39 6.13 -6.44
CA ASN A 51 21.84 5.49 -7.63
C ASN A 51 20.29 5.51 -7.68
N HIS A 52 19.65 6.15 -6.70
CA HIS A 52 18.20 6.16 -6.57
C HIS A 52 17.66 7.58 -6.39
N PRO A 53 16.64 7.99 -7.17
CA PRO A 53 15.94 9.23 -6.89
C PRO A 53 15.37 9.16 -5.47
N GLN A 54 15.52 10.25 -4.71
CA GLN A 54 15.14 10.39 -3.29
C GLN A 54 13.61 10.40 -3.06
N ILE A 55 12.87 9.53 -3.75
CA ILE A 55 11.42 9.34 -3.61
C ILE A 55 11.05 9.02 -2.15
N THR A 56 11.98 8.45 -1.38
CA THR A 56 11.80 8.18 0.06
C THR A 56 11.72 9.42 0.93
N ASP A 57 12.13 10.60 0.44
CA ASP A 57 12.03 11.85 1.19
C ASP A 57 10.60 12.41 1.19
N PHE A 58 9.77 11.98 0.24
CA PHE A 58 8.34 12.29 0.22
C PHE A 58 7.54 11.46 1.25
N VAL A 59 8.13 10.43 1.85
CA VAL A 59 7.44 9.61 2.85
C VAL A 59 7.51 10.29 4.21
N PRO A 60 6.37 10.63 4.83
CA PRO A 60 6.36 11.23 6.16
C PRO A 60 7.02 10.28 7.18
N ARG A 61 8.23 10.62 7.65
CA ARG A 61 8.95 9.81 8.65
C ARG A 61 8.37 10.00 10.06
N ARG A 62 7.68 11.11 10.32
CA ARG A 62 7.14 11.44 11.63
C ARG A 62 5.82 10.72 11.85
N ARG A 63 5.75 9.84 12.86
CA ARG A 63 4.50 9.13 13.25
C ARG A 63 3.32 10.09 13.46
N ARG A 64 3.59 11.29 14.00
CA ARG A 64 2.56 12.33 14.19
C ARG A 64 1.97 12.82 12.87
N ALA A 65 2.79 12.98 11.82
CA ALA A 65 2.28 13.37 10.51
C ALA A 65 1.37 12.28 9.93
N LEU A 66 1.76 11.01 10.06
CA LEU A 66 0.91 9.89 9.64
C LEU A 66 -0.41 9.84 10.41
N LEU A 67 -0.37 10.02 11.73
CA LEU A 67 -1.58 10.07 12.57
C LEU A 67 -2.48 11.24 12.22
N LEU A 68 -1.93 12.43 11.96
CA LEU A 68 -2.70 13.60 11.55
C LEU A 68 -3.34 13.39 10.18
N CYS A 69 -2.62 12.88 9.19
CA CYS A 69 -3.21 12.54 7.88
C CYS A 69 -4.29 11.46 8.01
N GLY A 70 -4.08 10.46 8.87
CA GLY A 70 -5.06 9.45 9.24
C GLY A 70 -6.34 10.06 9.83
N ALA A 71 -6.17 10.91 10.84
CA ALA A 71 -7.27 11.57 11.54
C ALA A 71 -8.02 12.56 10.64
N LEU A 72 -7.33 13.28 9.76
CA LEU A 72 -7.95 14.20 8.80
C LEU A 72 -8.81 13.47 7.78
N GLY A 73 -8.31 12.37 7.19
CA GLY A 73 -9.10 11.58 6.24
C GLY A 73 -10.29 10.89 6.90
N LEU A 74 -10.11 10.33 8.11
CA LEU A 74 -11.24 9.80 8.88
C LEU A 74 -12.23 10.91 9.24
N GLY A 75 -11.74 12.08 9.63
CA GLY A 75 -12.54 13.24 9.97
C GLY A 75 -13.38 13.75 8.81
N THR A 76 -12.86 13.76 7.57
CA THR A 76 -13.64 14.14 6.39
C THR A 76 -14.70 13.10 6.04
N ALA A 77 -14.39 11.80 6.15
CA ALA A 77 -15.36 10.73 5.92
C ALA A 77 -16.51 10.76 6.95
N VAL A 78 -16.16 10.84 8.25
CA VAL A 78 -17.13 10.92 9.35
C VAL A 78 -17.92 12.22 9.28
N GLY A 79 -17.25 13.35 9.06
CA GLY A 79 -17.90 14.66 8.93
C GLY A 79 -18.91 14.70 7.79
N GLY A 80 -18.57 14.14 6.63
CA GLY A 80 -19.52 14.02 5.51
C GLY A 80 -20.76 13.20 5.88
N GLN A 81 -20.58 12.05 6.53
CA GLN A 81 -21.70 11.22 6.99
C GLN A 81 -22.55 11.92 8.06
N LEU A 82 -21.95 12.68 8.97
CA LEU A 82 -22.68 13.48 9.96
C LEU A 82 -23.53 14.56 9.30
N VAL A 83 -23.03 15.22 8.25
CA VAL A 83 -23.81 16.21 7.48
C VAL A 83 -25.02 15.56 6.81
N VAL A 84 -24.86 14.34 6.26
CA VAL A 84 -25.97 13.60 5.65
C VAL A 84 -27.00 13.21 6.71
N HIS A 85 -26.55 12.70 7.86
CA HIS A 85 -27.41 12.29 8.96
C HIS A 85 -28.25 13.45 9.50
N GLU A 86 -27.62 14.61 9.68
CA GLU A 86 -28.25 15.83 10.21
C GLU A 86 -28.81 16.76 9.12
N SER A 87 -28.92 16.29 7.87
CA SER A 87 -29.25 17.13 6.71
C SER A 87 -30.59 17.86 6.85
N THR A 88 -31.60 17.23 7.47
CA THR A 88 -32.91 17.86 7.74
C THR A 88 -32.81 18.97 8.78
N SER A 89 -32.05 18.74 9.86
CA SER A 89 -31.83 19.70 10.93
C SER A 89 -31.02 20.90 10.44
N LEU A 90 -29.95 20.64 9.66
CA LEU A 90 -29.11 21.66 9.05
C LEU A 90 -29.87 22.51 8.03
N ALA A 91 -30.67 21.89 7.16
CA ALA A 91 -31.48 22.60 6.17
C ALA A 91 -32.52 23.55 6.81
N ALA A 92 -33.05 23.21 8.00
CA ALA A 92 -33.99 24.07 8.71
C ALA A 92 -33.35 25.39 9.19
N HIS A 93 -32.03 25.42 9.42
CA HIS A 93 -31.31 26.60 9.90
C HIS A 93 -30.60 27.38 8.77
N LEU A 94 -30.53 26.82 7.56
CA LEU A 94 -29.81 27.38 6.42
C LEU A 94 -30.79 27.80 5.32
N PRO A 95 -31.15 29.09 5.21
CA PRO A 95 -32.07 29.54 4.17
C PRO A 95 -31.48 29.30 2.78
N GLY A 96 -32.23 28.61 1.92
CA GLY A 96 -31.84 28.30 0.54
C GLY A 96 -31.10 26.97 0.33
N VAL A 97 -30.85 26.20 1.39
CA VAL A 97 -30.23 24.86 1.29
C VAL A 97 -31.29 23.80 1.57
N SER A 98 -31.54 22.90 0.61
CA SER A 98 -32.42 21.76 0.81
C SER A 98 -31.67 20.59 1.48
N SER A 99 -32.38 19.77 2.25
CA SER A 99 -31.82 18.54 2.81
C SER A 99 -31.34 17.59 1.70
N GLU A 100 -32.03 17.57 0.56
CA GLU A 100 -31.68 16.77 -0.61
C GLU A 100 -30.36 17.22 -1.27
N SER A 101 -30.09 18.54 -1.32
CA SER A 101 -28.83 19.04 -1.87
C SER A 101 -27.64 18.69 -0.96
N LEU A 102 -27.83 18.73 0.36
CA LEU A 102 -26.81 18.27 1.32
C LEU A 102 -26.58 16.75 1.23
N ALA A 103 -27.65 15.96 1.17
CA ALA A 103 -27.54 14.51 1.08
C ALA A 103 -26.87 14.05 -0.22
N SER A 104 -27.20 14.70 -1.34
CA SER A 104 -26.56 14.40 -2.64
C SER A 104 -25.09 14.83 -2.70
N ALA A 105 -24.74 15.99 -2.12
CA ALA A 105 -23.37 16.47 -2.09
C ALA A 105 -22.45 15.65 -1.17
N PHE A 106 -22.94 15.25 0.01
CA PHE A 106 -22.14 14.62 1.06
C PHE A 106 -22.36 13.12 1.24
N GLY A 107 -23.29 12.50 0.50
CA GLY A 107 -23.71 11.09 0.62
C GLY A 107 -22.57 10.07 0.71
N ALA A 108 -22.33 9.31 -0.36
CA ALA A 108 -21.21 8.38 -0.39
C ALA A 108 -19.87 9.07 -0.74
N GLY A 109 -19.91 10.26 -1.34
CA GLY A 109 -18.76 10.93 -1.95
C GLY A 109 -17.54 11.08 -1.04
N PRO A 110 -17.65 11.72 0.14
CA PRO A 110 -16.51 11.90 1.03
C PRO A 110 -15.84 10.57 1.43
N VAL A 111 -16.66 9.55 1.71
CA VAL A 111 -16.18 8.21 2.10
C VAL A 111 -15.47 7.53 0.92
N THR A 112 -16.03 7.60 -0.30
CA THR A 112 -15.42 6.99 -1.49
C THR A 112 -14.09 7.65 -1.85
N TRP A 113 -14.03 8.99 -1.83
CA TRP A 113 -12.81 9.74 -2.09
C TRP A 113 -11.71 9.45 -1.08
N VAL A 114 -12.04 9.45 0.22
CA VAL A 114 -11.09 9.14 1.28
C VAL A 114 -10.57 7.71 1.15
N SER A 115 -11.46 6.75 0.88
CA SER A 115 -11.08 5.34 0.68
C SER A 115 -10.16 5.19 -0.53
N ALA A 116 -10.47 5.83 -1.66
CA ALA A 116 -9.62 5.84 -2.85
C ALA A 116 -8.23 6.41 -2.54
N VAL A 117 -8.14 7.54 -1.83
CA VAL A 117 -6.86 8.13 -1.43
C VAL A 117 -6.04 7.18 -0.55
N TYR A 118 -6.66 6.54 0.46
CA TYR A 118 -5.93 5.57 1.30
C TYR A 118 -5.47 4.34 0.52
N LEU A 119 -6.28 3.85 -0.43
CA LEU A 119 -5.90 2.74 -1.31
C LEU A 119 -4.74 3.14 -2.23
N LEU A 120 -4.74 4.37 -2.75
CA LEU A 120 -3.63 4.91 -3.55
C LEU A 120 -2.34 5.03 -2.72
N LEU A 121 -2.44 5.53 -1.47
CA LEU A 121 -1.31 5.58 -0.54
C LEU A 121 -0.79 4.18 -0.20
N ALA A 122 -1.68 3.21 0.01
CA ALA A 122 -1.31 1.81 0.21
C ALA A 122 -0.61 1.22 -1.02
N ALA A 123 -1.07 1.55 -2.23
CA ALA A 123 -0.43 1.13 -3.48
C ALA A 123 1.00 1.68 -3.59
N GLY A 124 1.20 2.96 -3.25
CA GLY A 124 2.51 3.61 -3.20
C GLY A 124 3.42 2.98 -2.14
N ALA A 125 2.93 2.76 -0.92
CA ALA A 125 3.69 2.12 0.15
C ALA A 125 4.11 0.69 -0.23
N ALA A 126 3.21 -0.10 -0.83
CA ALA A 126 3.53 -1.43 -1.33
C ALA A 126 4.58 -1.38 -2.45
N ARG A 127 4.51 -0.38 -3.34
CA ARG A 127 5.51 -0.18 -4.40
C ARG A 127 6.89 0.15 -3.85
N LEU A 128 6.97 1.00 -2.82
CA LEU A 128 8.20 1.34 -2.12
C LEU A 128 8.79 0.13 -1.38
N LEU A 129 7.95 -0.65 -0.70
CA LEU A 129 8.39 -1.89 -0.06
C LEU A 129 8.93 -2.89 -1.09
N TYR A 130 8.32 -2.98 -2.26
CA TYR A 130 8.83 -3.78 -3.37
C TYR A 130 10.20 -3.30 -3.87
N THR A 131 10.40 -1.99 -4.10
CA THR A 131 11.70 -1.46 -4.57
C THR A 131 12.82 -1.62 -3.55
N LEU A 132 12.52 -1.53 -2.26
CA LEU A 132 13.49 -1.75 -1.19
C LEU A 132 13.83 -3.24 -1.06
N ARG A 133 12.82 -4.11 -1.07
CA ARG A 133 13.02 -5.55 -0.86
C ARG A 133 13.64 -6.26 -2.06
N ARG A 134 13.43 -5.79 -3.30
CA ARG A 134 14.06 -6.40 -4.49
C ARG A 134 15.60 -6.36 -4.44
N HIS A 135 16.16 -5.39 -3.73
CA HIS A 135 17.61 -5.16 -3.64
C HIS A 135 18.23 -5.75 -2.37
N ARG A 136 17.41 -6.41 -1.54
CA ARG A 136 17.85 -7.01 -0.28
C ARG A 136 18.50 -8.35 -0.54
N VAL A 137 19.78 -8.45 -0.23
CA VAL A 137 20.61 -9.65 -0.45
C VAL A 137 20.08 -10.88 0.30
N ASP A 138 19.43 -10.66 1.45
CA ASP A 138 18.86 -11.74 2.28
C ASP A 138 17.55 -12.38 1.73
N ASP A 139 16.83 -11.79 0.77
CA ASP A 139 15.49 -12.26 0.35
C ASP A 139 15.51 -13.19 -0.88
N TYR A 140 16.12 -14.37 -0.72
CA TYR A 140 16.23 -15.37 -1.79
C TYR A 140 14.92 -16.09 -2.14
N ARG A 141 13.88 -15.97 -1.32
CA ARG A 141 12.63 -16.72 -1.52
C ARG A 141 11.66 -16.02 -2.48
N GLY A 142 12.04 -14.87 -3.04
CA GLY A 142 11.20 -14.12 -3.98
C GLY A 142 9.90 -13.60 -3.36
N ARG A 143 9.78 -13.60 -2.02
CA ARG A 143 8.56 -13.19 -1.31
C ARG A 143 8.25 -11.72 -1.50
N TYR A 144 9.23 -10.91 -1.88
CA TYR A 144 9.04 -9.51 -2.23
C TYR A 144 8.04 -9.31 -3.39
N ARG A 145 7.84 -10.29 -4.28
CA ARG A 145 6.89 -10.21 -5.42
C ARG A 145 5.45 -9.99 -4.99
N VAL A 146 5.06 -10.40 -3.79
CA VAL A 146 3.72 -10.17 -3.23
C VAL A 146 3.42 -8.68 -3.13
N TRP A 147 4.41 -7.85 -2.79
CA TRP A 147 4.24 -6.40 -2.68
C TRP A 147 3.97 -5.71 -4.02
N ARG A 148 4.45 -6.30 -5.14
CA ARG A 148 4.10 -5.82 -6.47
C ARG A 148 2.62 -6.06 -6.77
N TRP A 149 2.11 -7.26 -6.46
CA TRP A 149 0.70 -7.58 -6.64
C TRP A 149 -0.20 -6.79 -5.70
N ALA A 150 0.19 -6.61 -4.43
CA ALA A 150 -0.52 -5.77 -3.49
C ALA A 150 -0.62 -4.31 -3.98
N SER A 151 0.45 -3.79 -4.58
CA SER A 151 0.45 -2.44 -5.18
C SER A 151 -0.57 -2.33 -6.32
N TYR A 152 -0.58 -3.28 -7.25
CA TYR A 152 -1.56 -3.28 -8.36
C TYR A 152 -2.99 -3.48 -7.86
N ALA A 153 -3.22 -4.39 -6.90
CA ALA A 153 -4.53 -4.62 -6.34
C ALA A 153 -5.08 -3.37 -5.64
N ALA A 154 -4.26 -2.69 -4.83
CA ALA A 154 -4.65 -1.46 -4.15
C ALA A 154 -4.90 -0.31 -5.14
N LEU A 155 -4.09 -0.20 -6.21
CA LEU A 155 -4.31 0.79 -7.25
C LEU A 155 -5.63 0.55 -7.98
N PHE A 156 -5.92 -0.70 -8.35
CA PHE A 156 -7.17 -1.07 -8.99
C PHE A 156 -8.36 -0.79 -8.07
N ALA A 157 -8.27 -1.17 -6.79
CA ALA A 157 -9.30 -0.87 -5.80
C ALA A 157 -9.53 0.63 -5.61
N SER A 158 -8.47 1.46 -5.69
CA SER A 158 -8.60 2.92 -5.64
C SER A 158 -9.40 3.47 -6.82
N VAL A 159 -9.18 2.94 -8.03
CA VAL A 159 -9.93 3.36 -9.23
C VAL A 159 -11.37 2.87 -9.14
N ASP A 160 -11.57 1.62 -8.75
CA ASP A 160 -12.89 1.02 -8.57
C ASP A 160 -13.72 1.76 -7.51
N ALA A 161 -13.11 2.25 -6.42
CA ALA A 161 -13.80 3.05 -5.41
C ALA A 161 -14.41 4.35 -5.96
N VAL A 162 -13.84 4.93 -7.02
CA VAL A 162 -14.33 6.15 -7.67
C VAL A 162 -15.26 5.83 -8.83
N CYS A 163 -14.93 4.81 -9.64
CA CYS A 163 -15.71 4.43 -10.82
C CYS A 163 -16.94 3.55 -10.50
N GLY A 164 -16.93 2.86 -9.36
CA GLY A 164 -18.03 1.98 -8.93
C GLY A 164 -18.22 0.73 -9.81
N PHE A 165 -17.16 0.18 -10.41
CA PHE A 165 -17.27 -0.98 -11.30
C PHE A 165 -17.84 -2.21 -10.59
N HIS A 166 -17.47 -2.42 -9.32
CA HIS A 166 -18.00 -3.50 -8.50
C HIS A 166 -19.53 -3.46 -8.36
N GLY A 167 -20.14 -2.27 -8.32
CA GLY A 167 -21.59 -2.09 -8.22
C GLY A 167 -22.29 -2.45 -9.53
N VAL A 168 -21.75 -2.01 -10.68
CA VAL A 168 -22.29 -2.34 -12.00
C VAL A 168 -22.19 -3.85 -12.26
N LEU A 169 -21.05 -4.46 -11.97
CA LEU A 169 -20.86 -5.90 -12.11
C LEU A 169 -21.77 -6.67 -11.17
N GLY A 170 -21.92 -6.22 -9.91
CA GLY A 170 -22.85 -6.81 -8.94
C GLY A 170 -24.29 -6.79 -9.44
N GLN A 171 -24.73 -5.70 -10.07
CA GLN A 171 -26.05 -5.60 -10.67
C GLN A 171 -26.23 -6.52 -11.88
N ILE A 172 -25.22 -6.66 -12.75
CA ILE A 172 -25.26 -7.60 -13.88
C ILE A 172 -25.34 -9.05 -13.39
N LEU A 173 -24.59 -9.42 -12.37
CA LEU A 173 -24.63 -10.76 -11.78
C LEU A 173 -25.98 -11.04 -11.10
N ALA A 174 -26.48 -10.06 -10.36
CA ALA A 174 -27.80 -10.11 -9.72
C ALA A 174 -28.94 -10.29 -10.74
N THR A 175 -28.90 -9.62 -11.89
CA THR A 175 -29.93 -9.76 -12.94
C THR A 175 -29.84 -11.08 -13.70
N THR A 176 -28.63 -11.58 -13.94
CA THR A 176 -28.41 -12.83 -14.68
C THR A 176 -28.70 -14.08 -13.86
N THR A 177 -28.42 -14.05 -12.56
CA THR A 177 -28.63 -15.21 -11.66
C THR A 177 -29.97 -15.20 -10.95
N GLY A 178 -30.65 -14.04 -10.90
CA GLY A 178 -31.90 -13.86 -10.16
C GLY A 178 -31.75 -13.79 -8.64
N VAL A 179 -30.52 -13.93 -8.10
CA VAL A 179 -30.24 -13.82 -6.67
C VAL A 179 -29.99 -12.35 -6.33
N ARG A 180 -30.90 -11.75 -5.56
CA ARG A 180 -30.78 -10.36 -5.06
C ARG A 180 -31.06 -10.34 -3.56
N MET A 181 -30.03 -10.15 -2.76
CA MET A 181 -30.15 -9.91 -1.31
C MET A 181 -29.97 -8.44 -0.97
N THR A 182 -29.13 -7.71 -1.72
CA THR A 182 -28.91 -6.27 -1.55
C THR A 182 -29.25 -5.51 -2.82
N SER A 183 -29.53 -4.20 -2.69
CA SER A 183 -29.86 -3.34 -3.83
C SER A 183 -28.71 -3.17 -4.83
N ILE A 184 -27.46 -3.33 -4.37
CA ILE A 184 -26.22 -3.11 -5.12
C ILE A 184 -25.59 -4.43 -5.63
N GLY A 185 -26.06 -5.59 -5.15
CA GLY A 185 -25.46 -6.88 -5.49
C GLY A 185 -24.16 -7.15 -4.71
N ALA A 186 -24.05 -6.65 -3.48
CA ALA A 186 -22.89 -6.80 -2.61
C ALA A 186 -22.62 -8.27 -2.20
N GLU A 187 -23.65 -9.11 -2.22
CA GLU A 187 -23.56 -10.55 -1.93
C GLU A 187 -22.46 -11.26 -2.74
N TRP A 188 -22.30 -10.92 -4.03
CA TRP A 188 -21.31 -11.53 -4.91
C TRP A 188 -19.86 -11.32 -4.47
N TRP A 189 -19.61 -10.26 -3.72
CA TRP A 189 -18.28 -9.91 -3.23
C TRP A 189 -18.02 -10.48 -1.82
N LEU A 190 -19.07 -10.82 -1.07
CA LEU A 190 -18.99 -11.36 0.29
C LEU A 190 -18.99 -12.89 0.34
N LEU A 191 -19.62 -13.55 -0.64
CA LEU A 191 -19.68 -15.01 -0.73
C LEU A 191 -18.32 -15.71 -0.63
N PRO A 192 -17.22 -15.21 -1.24
CA PRO A 192 -15.91 -15.86 -1.12
C PRO A 192 -15.27 -15.71 0.26
N ALA A 193 -15.77 -14.80 1.11
CA ALA A 193 -15.21 -14.46 2.41
C ALA A 193 -15.92 -15.16 3.58
N LEU A 194 -17.00 -15.90 3.30
CA LEU A 194 -17.75 -16.75 4.25
C LEU A 194 -17.31 -18.21 4.09
#